data_AF-A0A1F8NEN4-F1
#
_entry.id   AF-A0A1F8NEN4-F1
#
_cell.length_a   1.000
_cell.length_b   1.000
_cell.length_c   1.000
_cell.angle_alpha   90.00
_cell.angle_beta   90.00
_cell.angle_gamma   90.00
#
_symmetry.space_group_name_H-M   'P 1'
#
loop_
_entity.id
_entity.type
_entity.pdbx_description
1 polymer ?
#
loop_
_entity_poly.entity_id
_entity_poly.type
_entity_poly.pdbx_seq_one_letter_code
_entity_poly.pdbx_strand_id
1 'polypeptide(L)'
;MVELARIARRLVLLFRPILGLFAIVAALALVIPIADSLWAQRLIGAGTVHTGSWTPEDHGCTYTQGYWRNHPEAWPQDQIEIGGVAYLDAEAIAILETAPGGDATYILAHQLIAATVNVLNGADPDAVQGTIQEANAWLEARPLGSAPANPERDRGIELSVALMDYNEGRIGPGQCEDEECTATATATVTDTAIPTATSTPTPTETATATPTPLPARIPGEISTETPTSTPSPTSSDTPAPPPTDTSTATPEPTANPTDTLQAAPTETPEPIPTETAEPPPSDTPVPDTPA
;
A
#
# COMPACT_ATOMS: atom_id res chain seq x y z
N MET A 1 52.37 27.75 43.06
CA MET A 1 51.47 26.71 43.62
C MET A 1 50.04 27.24 43.82
N VAL A 2 49.83 28.41 44.41
CA VAL A 2 48.48 28.98 44.63
C VAL A 2 47.83 29.54 43.36
N GLU A 3 48.60 30.11 42.43
CA GLU A 3 48.07 30.67 41.16
C GLU A 3 47.68 29.59 40.13
N LEU A 4 48.37 28.44 40.13
CA LEU A 4 48.03 27.27 39.29
C LEU A 4 46.72 26.60 39.73
N ALA A 5 46.45 26.57 41.04
CA ALA A 5 45.21 26.04 41.59
C ALA A 5 43.99 26.92 41.26
N ARG A 6 44.17 28.24 41.14
CA ARG A 6 43.10 29.19 40.76
C ARG A 6 42.72 29.12 39.28
N ILE A 7 43.67 28.81 38.40
CA ILE A 7 43.45 28.61 36.96
C ILE A 7 42.79 27.24 36.68
N ALA A 8 43.24 26.18 37.37
CA ALA A 8 42.62 24.85 37.27
C ALA A 8 41.16 24.84 37.78
N ARG A 9 40.83 25.60 38.83
CA ARG A 9 39.44 25.71 39.34
C ARG A 9 38.51 26.48 38.40
N ARG A 10 39.02 27.43 37.60
CA ARG A 10 38.23 28.15 36.58
C ARG A 10 38.04 27.34 35.30
N LEU A 11 39.02 26.52 34.90
CA LEU A 11 38.90 25.61 33.75
C LEU A 11 37.89 24.47 33.99
N VAL A 12 37.83 23.93 35.22
CA VAL A 12 36.90 22.86 35.59
C VAL A 12 35.43 23.34 35.72
N LEU A 13 35.19 24.64 35.82
CA LEU A 13 33.83 25.23 35.86
C LEU A 13 33.32 25.71 34.49
N LEU A 14 34.20 25.90 33.51
CA LEU A 14 33.81 26.30 32.14
C LEU A 14 33.45 25.12 31.22
N PHE A 15 33.80 23.88 31.59
CA PHE A 15 33.41 22.65 30.88
C PHE A 15 32.25 21.87 31.52
N ARG A 16 31.65 22.41 32.59
CA ARG A 16 30.55 21.77 33.32
C ARG A 16 29.12 21.87 32.74
N PRO A 17 28.79 22.66 31.70
CA PRO A 17 27.45 22.61 31.12
C PRO A 17 27.31 21.67 29.91
N ILE A 18 28.40 21.06 29.40
CA ILE A 18 28.33 20.22 28.17
C ILE A 18 28.26 18.72 28.49
N LEU A 19 28.74 18.27 29.66
CA LEU A 19 28.59 16.87 30.09
C LEU A 19 27.26 16.56 30.82
N GLY A 20 26.45 17.59 31.11
CA GLY A 20 25.15 17.43 31.78
C GLY A 20 23.95 17.31 30.84
N LEU A 21 24.11 17.60 29.54
CA LEU A 21 23.00 17.57 28.57
C LEU A 21 22.93 16.24 27.77
N PHE A 22 23.99 15.43 27.77
CA PHE A 22 23.98 14.11 27.12
C PHE A 22 23.56 12.96 28.05
N ALA A 23 23.44 13.19 29.35
CA ALA A 23 22.96 12.19 30.32
C ALA A 23 21.44 12.21 30.54
N ILE A 24 20.70 13.14 29.91
CA ILE A 24 19.23 13.21 30.00
C ILE A 24 18.55 12.66 28.72
N VAL A 25 19.30 12.36 27.66
CA VAL A 25 18.75 11.68 26.47
C VAL A 25 18.86 10.15 26.55
N ALA A 26 19.58 9.61 27.56
CA ALA A 26 19.77 8.15 27.73
C ALA A 26 19.00 7.54 28.91
N ALA A 27 18.01 8.25 29.49
CA ALA A 27 17.20 7.76 30.61
C ALA A 27 15.70 8.05 30.46
N LEU A 28 15.20 8.00 29.21
CA LEU A 28 13.77 7.98 28.87
C LEU A 28 13.49 7.02 27.70
N ALA A 29 14.24 5.91 27.65
CA ALA A 29 14.00 4.77 26.77
C ALA A 29 13.94 3.46 27.59
N LEU A 30 13.37 3.55 28.81
CA LEU A 30 13.15 2.40 29.67
C LEU A 30 11.71 1.92 29.48
N VAL A 31 11.58 0.90 28.63
CA VAL A 31 10.44 -0.05 28.60
C VAL A 31 9.08 0.57 28.25
N ILE A 32 8.92 0.97 26.98
CA ILE A 32 7.64 0.77 26.31
C ILE A 32 7.79 -0.57 25.59
N PRO A 33 7.03 -1.62 25.93
CA PRO A 33 6.98 -2.80 25.08
C PRO A 33 6.49 -2.35 23.70
N ILE A 34 7.34 -2.49 22.66
CA ILE A 34 7.00 -2.27 21.24
C ILE A 34 6.19 -3.44 20.67
N ALA A 35 5.35 -4.03 21.51
CA ALA A 35 4.28 -4.95 21.16
C ALA A 35 3.10 -4.52 22.03
N ASP A 36 2.00 -4.17 21.39
CA ASP A 36 0.71 -3.82 22.00
C ASP A 36 0.64 -2.44 22.66
N SER A 37 0.59 -1.36 21.86
CA SER A 37 -0.31 -0.23 22.12
C SER A 37 -0.22 0.87 21.05
N LEU A 38 -1.41 1.29 20.55
CA LEU A 38 -1.73 2.57 19.88
C LEU A 38 -1.98 2.64 18.36
N TRP A 39 -2.16 1.53 17.63
CA TRP A 39 -2.85 1.60 16.32
C TRP A 39 -4.06 0.66 16.20
N ALA A 40 -4.18 -0.34 17.09
CA ALA A 40 -5.34 -1.25 17.17
C ALA A 40 -6.67 -0.57 17.61
N GLN A 41 -6.72 0.74 17.79
CA GLN A 41 -7.95 1.49 18.06
C GLN A 41 -7.99 2.83 17.31
N ARG A 42 -8.15 2.81 15.98
CA ARG A 42 -8.84 3.91 15.29
C ARG A 42 -9.46 3.55 13.94
N LEU A 43 -10.30 2.51 13.93
CA LEU A 43 -11.50 2.49 13.06
C LEU A 43 -12.77 2.75 13.87
N ILE A 44 -12.65 3.50 14.97
CA ILE A 44 -13.80 4.23 15.51
C ILE A 44 -13.63 5.65 14.99
N GLY A 45 -14.06 5.85 13.74
CA GLY A 45 -14.33 7.19 13.25
C GLY A 45 -15.31 7.85 14.21
N ALA A 46 -15.07 9.11 14.55
CA ALA A 46 -16.06 9.97 15.19
C ALA A 46 -17.19 10.30 14.19
N GLY A 47 -17.77 9.28 13.58
CA GLY A 47 -19.00 9.37 12.82
C GLY A 47 -20.12 9.63 13.79
N THR A 48 -20.96 10.58 13.46
CA THR A 48 -22.24 10.85 14.12
C THR A 48 -22.89 9.52 14.48
N VAL A 49 -23.01 9.20 15.77
CA VAL A 49 -23.78 8.03 16.22
C VAL A 49 -25.18 8.23 15.68
N HIS A 50 -25.52 7.52 14.61
CA HIS A 50 -26.92 7.37 14.22
C HIS A 50 -27.59 6.70 15.41
N THR A 51 -28.35 7.48 16.18
CA THR A 51 -29.22 6.96 17.23
C THR A 51 -30.46 6.30 16.64
N GLY A 52 -30.34 5.74 15.43
CA GLY A 52 -31.27 4.76 14.90
C GLY A 52 -31.18 3.52 15.77
N SER A 53 -32.32 2.91 16.07
CA SER A 53 -32.39 1.64 16.78
C SER A 53 -31.71 0.58 15.94
N TRP A 54 -30.44 0.29 16.20
CA TRP A 54 -29.71 -0.84 15.63
C TRP A 54 -30.42 -2.13 16.05
N THR A 55 -31.21 -2.70 15.15
CA THR A 55 -31.49 -4.13 15.22
C THR A 55 -30.18 -4.86 14.93
N PRO A 56 -29.95 -6.08 15.44
CA PRO A 56 -28.76 -6.89 15.15
C PRO A 56 -28.57 -7.29 13.67
N GLU A 57 -29.24 -6.62 12.72
CA GLU A 57 -29.35 -7.02 11.32
C GLU A 57 -28.75 -5.99 10.34
N ASP A 58 -28.34 -4.80 10.79
CA ASP A 58 -27.79 -3.76 9.92
C ASP A 58 -26.26 -3.76 9.97
N HIS A 59 -25.64 -4.79 9.40
CA HIS A 59 -24.17 -4.95 9.29
C HIS A 59 -23.56 -4.10 8.15
N GLY A 60 -24.33 -3.14 7.62
CA GLY A 60 -23.99 -2.42 6.39
C GLY A 60 -23.89 -3.34 5.18
N CYS A 61 -23.24 -2.86 4.13
CA CYS A 61 -22.93 -3.63 2.93
C CYS A 61 -21.70 -3.02 2.23
N THR A 62 -21.07 -3.76 1.32
CA THR A 62 -19.84 -3.34 0.65
C THR A 62 -20.08 -2.85 -0.78
N TYR A 63 -19.21 -1.94 -1.22
CA TYR A 63 -19.07 -1.52 -2.60
C TYR A 63 -17.69 -1.89 -3.15
N THR A 64 -17.60 -2.08 -4.47
CA THR A 64 -16.34 -2.41 -5.15
C THR A 64 -15.39 -1.22 -5.21
N GLN A 65 -14.10 -1.47 -5.45
CA GLN A 65 -13.13 -0.41 -5.76
C GLN A 65 -13.54 0.47 -6.96
N GLY A 66 -14.31 -0.09 -7.90
CA GLY A 66 -14.79 0.64 -9.07
C GLY A 66 -15.89 1.66 -8.72
N TYR A 67 -16.75 1.32 -7.77
CA TYR A 67 -17.76 2.25 -7.23
C TYR A 67 -17.05 3.43 -6.56
N TRP A 68 -16.16 3.18 -5.59
CA TRP A 68 -15.49 4.24 -4.84
C TRP A 68 -14.66 5.18 -5.71
N ARG A 69 -13.97 4.65 -6.73
CA ARG A 69 -13.24 5.48 -7.71
C ARG A 69 -14.18 6.43 -8.47
N ASN A 70 -15.40 5.99 -8.77
CA ASN A 70 -16.33 6.70 -9.65
C ASN A 70 -17.35 7.57 -8.87
N HIS A 71 -17.38 7.50 -7.54
CA HIS A 71 -18.33 8.23 -6.68
C HIS A 71 -17.58 8.98 -5.56
N PRO A 72 -16.72 9.96 -5.88
CA PRO A 72 -16.02 10.77 -4.87
C PRO A 72 -16.98 11.44 -3.88
N GLU A 73 -18.19 11.80 -4.32
CA GLU A 73 -19.23 12.40 -3.50
C GLU A 73 -19.79 11.48 -2.41
N ALA A 74 -19.57 10.18 -2.52
CA ALA A 74 -20.02 9.18 -1.56
C ALA A 74 -18.99 8.88 -0.46
N TRP A 75 -17.77 9.44 -0.54
CA TRP A 75 -16.72 9.19 0.45
C TRP A 75 -17.13 9.78 1.82
N PRO A 76 -17.09 8.99 2.91
CA PRO A 76 -17.62 9.39 4.21
C PRO A 76 -16.73 10.36 5.00
N GLN A 77 -15.48 10.54 4.58
CA GLN A 77 -14.46 11.39 5.23
C GLN A 77 -13.57 11.99 4.15
N ASP A 78 -12.98 13.17 4.40
CA ASP A 78 -12.11 13.88 3.45
C ASP A 78 -10.69 13.28 3.32
N GLN A 79 -10.35 12.31 4.19
CA GLN A 79 -9.04 11.67 4.25
C GLN A 79 -9.15 10.26 4.85
N ILE A 80 -8.33 9.35 4.31
CA ILE A 80 -8.13 7.99 4.82
C ILE A 80 -6.65 7.70 5.07
N GLU A 81 -6.36 6.67 5.87
CA GLU A 81 -4.99 6.19 6.10
C GLU A 81 -4.76 4.86 5.39
N ILE A 82 -3.69 4.77 4.61
CA ILE A 82 -3.30 3.59 3.84
C ILE A 82 -1.79 3.39 3.97
N GLY A 83 -1.36 2.26 4.54
CA GLY A 83 0.05 1.95 4.71
C GLY A 83 0.80 2.95 5.58
N GLY A 84 0.15 3.49 6.62
CA GLY A 84 0.74 4.52 7.51
C GLY A 84 0.81 5.92 6.89
N VAL A 85 0.26 6.13 5.68
CA VAL A 85 0.21 7.43 5.01
C VAL A 85 -1.23 7.91 4.94
N ALA A 86 -1.45 9.15 5.36
CA ALA A 86 -2.75 9.79 5.28
C ALA A 86 -2.92 10.45 3.90
N TYR A 87 -3.98 10.07 3.17
CA TYR A 87 -4.29 10.54 1.83
C TYR A 87 -5.62 11.29 1.81
N LEU A 88 -5.67 12.45 1.18
CA LEU A 88 -6.95 13.07 0.83
C LEU A 88 -7.72 12.18 -0.14
N ASP A 89 -9.04 12.31 -0.21
CA ASP A 89 -9.87 11.49 -1.12
C ASP A 89 -9.40 11.54 -2.56
N ALA A 90 -9.06 12.75 -3.05
CA ALA A 90 -8.55 12.94 -4.40
C ALA A 90 -7.21 12.19 -4.63
N GLU A 91 -6.35 12.08 -3.62
CA GLU A 91 -5.09 11.36 -3.71
C GLU A 91 -5.33 9.84 -3.69
N ALA A 92 -6.23 9.37 -2.85
CA ALA A 92 -6.63 7.97 -2.80
C ALA A 92 -7.34 7.52 -4.09
N ILE A 93 -8.18 8.38 -4.68
CA ILE A 93 -8.80 8.15 -5.98
C ILE A 93 -7.74 8.13 -7.09
N ALA A 94 -6.76 9.03 -7.07
CA ALA A 94 -5.65 9.00 -8.03
C ALA A 94 -4.83 7.69 -7.94
N ILE A 95 -4.71 7.10 -6.74
CA ILE A 95 -4.15 5.74 -6.58
C ILE A 95 -5.06 4.74 -7.31
N LEU A 96 -6.38 4.73 -7.08
CA LEU A 96 -7.33 3.83 -7.75
C LEU A 96 -7.36 3.97 -9.28
N GLU A 97 -7.02 5.15 -9.81
CA GLU A 97 -6.89 5.43 -11.25
C GLU A 97 -5.55 4.95 -11.84
N THR A 98 -4.52 4.79 -11.00
CA THR A 98 -3.21 4.34 -11.45
C THR A 98 -3.27 2.86 -11.84
N ALA A 99 -2.94 2.55 -13.10
CA ALA A 99 -2.92 1.16 -13.55
C ALA A 99 -1.86 0.35 -12.75
N PRO A 100 -2.23 -0.75 -12.06
CA PRO A 100 -1.28 -1.44 -11.18
C PRO A 100 -0.06 -2.06 -11.89
N GLY A 101 -0.14 -2.34 -13.19
CA GLY A 101 1.01 -2.82 -13.99
C GLY A 101 1.64 -4.14 -13.52
N GLY A 102 0.97 -4.90 -12.65
CA GLY A 102 1.52 -6.10 -12.00
C GLY A 102 2.33 -5.84 -10.72
N ASP A 103 2.44 -4.59 -10.29
CA ASP A 103 3.02 -4.18 -9.00
C ASP A 103 2.03 -4.53 -7.87
N ALA A 104 2.47 -5.42 -6.97
CA ALA A 104 1.66 -5.85 -5.83
C ALA A 104 1.31 -4.72 -4.87
N THR A 105 2.10 -3.64 -4.81
CA THR A 105 1.80 -2.47 -3.96
C THR A 105 0.55 -1.74 -4.43
N TYR A 106 0.42 -1.48 -5.73
CA TYR A 106 -0.79 -0.88 -6.30
C TYR A 106 -1.97 -1.85 -6.26
N ILE A 107 -1.76 -3.14 -6.58
CA ILE A 107 -2.83 -4.15 -6.49
C ILE A 107 -3.44 -4.20 -5.09
N LEU A 108 -2.59 -4.26 -4.06
CA LEU A 108 -3.04 -4.26 -2.67
C LEU A 108 -3.67 -2.94 -2.26
N ALA A 109 -3.06 -1.81 -2.61
CA ALA A 109 -3.56 -0.49 -2.25
C ALA A 109 -4.97 -0.25 -2.78
N HIS A 110 -5.29 -0.68 -4.00
CA HIS A 110 -6.63 -0.48 -4.56
C HIS A 110 -7.70 -1.19 -3.72
N GLN A 111 -7.42 -2.43 -3.32
CA GLN A 111 -8.37 -3.22 -2.53
C GLN A 111 -8.45 -2.73 -1.08
N LEU A 112 -7.33 -2.29 -0.51
CA LEU A 112 -7.29 -1.73 0.84
C LEU A 112 -8.02 -0.40 0.94
N ILE A 113 -7.88 0.48 -0.06
CA ILE A 113 -8.65 1.74 -0.14
C ILE A 113 -10.15 1.42 -0.12
N ALA A 114 -10.62 0.54 -1.02
CA ALA A 114 -12.03 0.17 -1.08
C ALA A 114 -12.55 -0.45 0.22
N ALA A 115 -11.78 -1.35 0.83
CA ALA A 115 -12.16 -1.98 2.10
C ALA A 115 -12.23 -0.97 3.24
N THR A 116 -11.26 -0.05 3.30
CA THR A 116 -11.24 1.01 4.32
C THR A 116 -12.45 1.92 4.18
N VAL A 117 -12.77 2.35 2.96
CA VAL A 117 -13.93 3.23 2.72
C VAL A 117 -15.25 2.49 2.99
N ASN A 118 -15.37 1.20 2.66
CA ASN A 118 -16.52 0.38 3.05
C ASN A 118 -16.76 0.37 4.57
N VAL A 119 -15.71 0.14 5.35
CA VAL A 119 -15.79 0.13 6.82
C VAL A 119 -16.17 1.51 7.36
N LEU A 120 -15.58 2.57 6.81
CA LEU A 120 -15.95 3.95 7.18
C LEU A 120 -17.40 4.29 6.79
N ASN A 121 -17.93 3.65 5.74
CA ASN A 121 -19.32 3.75 5.31
C ASN A 121 -20.27 2.82 6.10
N GLY A 122 -19.77 2.11 7.11
CA GLY A 122 -20.60 1.32 8.03
C GLY A 122 -20.69 -0.18 7.72
N ALA A 123 -19.93 -0.69 6.75
CA ALA A 123 -19.83 -2.13 6.53
C ALA A 123 -19.08 -2.82 7.68
N ASP A 124 -19.62 -3.94 8.17
CA ASP A 124 -18.99 -4.75 9.22
C ASP A 124 -17.60 -5.25 8.76
N PRO A 125 -16.51 -4.96 9.52
CA PRO A 125 -15.16 -5.37 9.16
C PRO A 125 -14.78 -6.78 9.65
N ASP A 126 -15.62 -7.48 10.43
CA ASP A 126 -15.21 -8.69 11.17
C ASP A 126 -14.52 -9.75 10.30
N ALA A 127 -14.98 -9.93 9.06
CA ALA A 127 -14.41 -10.89 8.12
C ALA A 127 -12.99 -10.54 7.62
N VAL A 128 -12.59 -9.26 7.68
CA VAL A 128 -11.32 -8.76 7.11
C VAL A 128 -10.52 -7.86 8.03
N GLN A 129 -10.93 -7.67 9.29
CA GLN A 129 -10.24 -6.74 10.19
C GLN A 129 -8.75 -7.07 10.32
N GLY A 130 -8.39 -8.35 10.50
CA GLY A 130 -6.99 -8.78 10.51
C GLY A 130 -6.27 -8.54 9.18
N THR A 131 -6.95 -8.76 8.05
CA THR A 131 -6.40 -8.55 6.70
C THR A 131 -6.12 -7.07 6.43
N ILE A 132 -7.02 -6.16 6.84
CA ILE A 132 -6.81 -4.70 6.72
C ILE A 132 -5.59 -4.26 7.54
N GLN A 133 -5.47 -4.77 8.76
CA GLN A 133 -4.32 -4.48 9.64
C GLN A 133 -3.01 -4.95 9.00
N GLU A 134 -2.98 -6.17 8.49
CA GLU A 134 -1.78 -6.71 7.85
C GLU A 134 -1.44 -6.01 6.53
N ALA A 135 -2.44 -5.68 5.72
CA ALA A 135 -2.25 -4.95 4.47
C ALA A 135 -1.65 -3.56 4.70
N ASN A 136 -2.09 -2.86 5.75
CA ASN A 136 -1.49 -1.58 6.16
C ASN A 136 -0.02 -1.77 6.56
N ALA A 137 0.28 -2.70 7.47
CA ALA A 137 1.67 -2.97 7.87
C ALA A 137 2.55 -3.40 6.68
N TRP A 138 2.00 -4.15 5.74
CA TRP A 138 2.71 -4.59 4.54
C TRP A 138 3.08 -3.42 3.62
N LEU A 139 2.15 -2.46 3.42
CA LEU A 139 2.35 -1.26 2.60
C LEU A 139 3.21 -0.20 3.30
N GLU A 140 3.15 -0.10 4.62
CA GLU A 140 4.04 0.76 5.40
C GLU A 140 5.51 0.37 5.17
N ALA A 141 5.79 -0.93 5.13
CA ALA A 141 7.13 -1.44 4.82
C ALA A 141 7.50 -1.37 3.33
N ARG A 142 6.53 -1.15 2.43
CA ARG A 142 6.69 -1.25 0.96
C ARG A 142 5.92 -0.12 0.27
N PRO A 143 6.59 1.02 0.02
CA PRO A 143 5.95 2.17 -0.60
C PRO A 143 5.33 1.84 -1.96
N LEU A 144 4.28 2.57 -2.33
CA LEU A 144 3.64 2.45 -3.64
C LEU A 144 4.65 2.61 -4.77
N GLY A 145 4.58 1.73 -5.77
CA GLY A 145 5.52 1.72 -6.90
C GLY A 145 6.83 1.00 -6.63
N SER A 146 7.04 0.43 -5.44
CA SER A 146 8.27 -0.31 -5.12
C SER A 146 8.40 -1.64 -5.85
N ALA A 147 7.31 -2.15 -6.47
CA ALA A 147 7.27 -3.37 -7.26
C ALA A 147 8.07 -4.54 -6.63
N PRO A 148 7.72 -4.98 -5.41
CA PRO A 148 8.47 -6.02 -4.72
C PRO A 148 8.48 -7.32 -5.54
N ALA A 149 9.58 -8.06 -5.43
CA ALA A 149 9.71 -9.40 -5.99
C ALA A 149 9.13 -10.45 -5.02
N ASN A 150 9.17 -11.72 -5.42
CA ASN A 150 8.78 -12.82 -4.56
C ASN A 150 9.82 -13.01 -3.43
N PRO A 151 9.40 -13.41 -2.21
CA PRO A 151 8.04 -13.83 -1.83
C PRO A 151 7.05 -12.69 -1.50
N GLU A 152 7.51 -11.46 -1.32
CA GLU A 152 6.68 -10.35 -0.85
C GLU A 152 5.56 -10.02 -1.82
N ARG A 153 5.83 -10.06 -3.13
CA ARG A 153 4.84 -9.90 -4.18
C ARG A 153 3.65 -10.83 -3.99
N ASP A 154 3.92 -12.10 -3.74
CA ASP A 154 2.88 -13.13 -3.60
C ASP A 154 2.06 -12.86 -2.33
N ARG A 155 2.70 -12.41 -1.24
CA ARG A 155 1.97 -12.01 -0.02
C ARG A 155 1.06 -10.80 -0.27
N GLY A 156 1.54 -9.77 -0.97
CA GLY A 156 0.73 -8.60 -1.32
C GLY A 156 -0.49 -8.97 -2.17
N ILE A 157 -0.32 -9.91 -3.11
CA ILE A 157 -1.42 -10.44 -3.94
C ILE A 157 -2.41 -11.23 -3.08
N GLU A 158 -1.94 -12.09 -2.18
CA GLU A 158 -2.81 -12.87 -1.31
C GLU A 158 -3.71 -11.98 -0.43
N LEU A 159 -3.13 -10.94 0.19
CA LEU A 159 -3.87 -9.94 0.95
C LEU A 159 -4.90 -9.22 0.07
N SER A 160 -4.52 -8.87 -1.16
CA SER A 160 -5.42 -8.19 -2.10
C SER A 160 -6.64 -9.05 -2.47
N VAL A 161 -6.47 -10.37 -2.60
CA VAL A 161 -7.56 -11.30 -2.92
C VAL A 161 -8.57 -11.38 -1.78
N ALA A 162 -8.11 -11.47 -0.54
CA ALA A 162 -9.00 -11.49 0.62
C ALA A 162 -9.81 -10.19 0.77
N LEU A 163 -9.16 -9.04 0.53
CA LEU A 163 -9.86 -7.74 0.54
C LEU A 163 -10.81 -7.59 -0.65
N MET A 164 -10.46 -8.11 -1.82
CA MET A 164 -11.34 -8.15 -2.98
C MET A 164 -12.61 -8.95 -2.71
N ASP A 165 -12.49 -10.14 -2.10
CA ASP A 165 -13.66 -10.97 -1.76
C ASP A 165 -14.60 -10.26 -0.79
N TYR A 166 -14.06 -9.45 0.14
CA TYR A 166 -14.87 -8.58 1.00
C TYR A 166 -15.53 -7.45 0.22
N ASN A 167 -14.77 -6.71 -0.59
CA ASN A 167 -15.29 -5.58 -1.36
C ASN A 167 -16.38 -6.01 -2.35
N GLU A 168 -16.28 -7.21 -2.90
CA GLU A 168 -17.27 -7.82 -3.79
C GLU A 168 -18.39 -8.56 -3.03
N GLY A 169 -18.44 -8.45 -1.70
CA GLY A 169 -19.49 -9.01 -0.86
C GLY A 169 -19.56 -10.54 -0.83
N ARG A 170 -18.48 -11.25 -1.23
CA ARG A 170 -18.39 -12.70 -1.12
C ARG A 170 -18.16 -13.16 0.32
N ILE A 171 -17.54 -12.31 1.13
CA ILE A 171 -17.39 -12.47 2.58
C ILE A 171 -17.83 -11.19 3.29
N GLY A 172 -18.10 -11.26 4.59
CA GLY A 172 -18.59 -10.12 5.37
C GLY A 172 -20.08 -9.85 5.15
N PRO A 173 -20.52 -8.58 5.19
CA PRO A 173 -21.94 -8.23 5.26
C PRO A 173 -22.70 -8.37 3.93
N GLY A 174 -22.02 -8.70 2.83
CA GLY A 174 -22.59 -8.76 1.48
C GLY A 174 -22.48 -7.44 0.73
N GLN A 175 -22.76 -7.48 -0.57
CA GLN A 175 -22.64 -6.32 -1.46
C GLN A 175 -23.91 -5.48 -1.42
N CYS A 176 -23.76 -4.14 -1.46
CA CYS A 176 -24.90 -3.24 -1.56
C CYS A 176 -25.63 -3.43 -2.89
N GLU A 177 -26.96 -3.38 -2.85
CA GLU A 177 -27.76 -3.26 -4.05
C GLU A 177 -27.55 -1.85 -4.62
N ASP A 178 -27.27 -1.75 -5.92
CA ASP A 178 -27.33 -0.47 -6.61
C ASP A 178 -28.79 0.02 -6.53
N GLU A 179 -29.03 1.24 -6.05
CA GLU A 179 -30.36 1.82 -6.06
C GLU A 179 -30.89 1.84 -7.50
N GLU A 180 -31.84 0.94 -7.74
CA GLU A 180 -32.56 0.60 -8.99
C GLU A 180 -32.04 -0.58 -9.83
N CYS A 181 -32.39 -1.78 -9.39
CA CYS A 181 -33.04 -2.76 -10.26
C CYS A 181 -34.22 -3.44 -9.55
N THR A 182 -35.19 -2.64 -9.07
CA THR A 182 -36.51 -3.15 -8.65
C THR A 182 -37.30 -3.63 -9.87
N ALA A 183 -36.91 -4.77 -10.42
CA ALA A 183 -37.87 -5.65 -11.08
C ALA A 183 -38.39 -6.62 -10.01
N THR A 184 -39.46 -6.20 -9.34
CA THR A 184 -40.34 -7.09 -8.58
C THR A 184 -40.84 -8.20 -9.52
N ALA A 185 -40.11 -9.31 -9.60
CA ALA A 185 -40.64 -10.57 -10.09
C ALA A 185 -41.35 -11.25 -8.92
N THR A 186 -42.52 -10.70 -8.53
CA THR A 186 -43.50 -11.45 -7.76
C THR A 186 -44.03 -12.57 -8.67
N ALA A 187 -43.37 -13.71 -8.64
CA ALA A 187 -43.89 -14.94 -9.22
C ALA A 187 -45.08 -15.41 -8.38
N THR A 188 -46.26 -14.87 -8.66
CA THR A 188 -47.53 -15.46 -8.20
C THR A 188 -47.77 -16.74 -9.00
N VAL A 189 -47.33 -17.87 -8.46
CA VAL A 189 -47.68 -19.19 -8.96
C VAL A 189 -49.16 -19.45 -8.62
N THR A 190 -50.06 -19.16 -9.55
CA THR A 190 -51.44 -19.63 -9.50
C THR A 190 -51.52 -20.93 -10.29
N ASP A 191 -51.57 -22.04 -9.57
CA ASP A 191 -51.82 -23.38 -10.10
C ASP A 191 -53.28 -23.46 -10.60
N THR A 192 -53.50 -23.60 -11.91
CA THR A 192 -54.80 -23.94 -12.49
C THR A 192 -54.60 -24.75 -13.76
N ALA A 193 -55.26 -25.91 -13.79
CA ALA A 193 -54.98 -27.03 -14.66
C ALA A 193 -55.24 -26.83 -16.18
N ILE A 194 -54.36 -27.49 -16.93
CA ILE A 194 -54.32 -27.96 -18.34
C ILE A 194 -55.69 -28.47 -18.83
N PRO A 195 -56.11 -28.27 -20.13
CA PRO A 195 -55.43 -29.03 -21.18
C PRO A 195 -55.28 -28.51 -22.62
N THR A 196 -54.23 -29.06 -23.27
CA THR A 196 -54.09 -29.37 -24.72
C THR A 196 -53.77 -28.18 -25.64
N ALA A 197 -52.77 -28.16 -26.53
CA ALA A 197 -51.81 -29.12 -27.07
C ALA A 197 -50.69 -28.35 -27.82
N THR A 198 -49.54 -29.02 -28.08
CA THR A 198 -48.70 -28.89 -29.30
C THR A 198 -48.05 -27.52 -29.55
N SER A 199 -46.73 -27.34 -29.69
CA SER A 199 -45.59 -28.20 -30.00
C SER A 199 -44.30 -27.44 -29.69
N THR A 200 -43.28 -28.17 -29.24
CA THR A 200 -41.85 -27.84 -29.18
C THR A 200 -41.36 -27.23 -30.51
N PRO A 201 -40.52 -26.18 -30.47
CA PRO A 201 -39.11 -26.43 -30.74
C PRO A 201 -38.14 -25.71 -29.79
N THR A 202 -37.14 -26.50 -29.39
CA THR A 202 -35.82 -26.16 -28.86
C THR A 202 -35.19 -24.91 -29.50
N PRO A 203 -34.71 -23.92 -28.73
CA PRO A 203 -33.64 -23.06 -29.19
C PRO A 203 -32.29 -23.74 -28.90
N THR A 204 -31.71 -24.28 -29.97
CA THR A 204 -30.32 -24.72 -30.06
C THR A 204 -29.40 -23.51 -29.92
N GLU A 205 -28.42 -23.57 -29.02
CA GLU A 205 -27.35 -22.59 -28.95
C GLU A 205 -26.64 -22.48 -30.30
N THR A 206 -26.58 -21.26 -30.86
CA THR A 206 -25.74 -20.97 -32.02
C THR A 206 -24.85 -19.79 -31.68
N ALA A 207 -23.60 -20.11 -31.32
CA ALA A 207 -22.50 -19.17 -31.33
C ALA A 207 -22.31 -18.66 -32.76
N THR A 208 -22.71 -17.41 -33.02
CA THR A 208 -22.36 -16.71 -34.25
C THR A 208 -21.01 -16.03 -34.01
N ALA A 209 -19.92 -16.71 -34.36
CA ALA A 209 -18.68 -16.03 -34.69
C ALA A 209 -18.92 -15.23 -35.98
N THR A 210 -18.69 -13.92 -35.94
CA THR A 210 -18.56 -13.09 -37.13
C THR A 210 -17.12 -13.16 -37.62
N PRO A 211 -16.79 -13.87 -38.71
CA PRO A 211 -15.55 -13.61 -39.44
C PRO A 211 -15.79 -12.40 -40.34
N THR A 212 -15.12 -11.29 -40.04
CA THR A 212 -14.99 -10.16 -40.98
C THR A 212 -14.30 -10.66 -42.26
N PRO A 213 -14.91 -10.52 -43.45
CA PRO A 213 -14.30 -10.97 -44.69
C PRO A 213 -13.14 -10.04 -45.11
N LEU A 214 -11.98 -10.65 -45.26
CA LEU A 214 -10.81 -10.14 -45.96
C LEU A 214 -11.10 -10.03 -47.47
N PRO A 215 -10.95 -8.86 -48.12
CA PRO A 215 -10.93 -8.81 -49.57
C PRO A 215 -9.52 -9.08 -50.07
N ALA A 216 -9.33 -10.27 -50.64
CA ALA A 216 -8.22 -10.58 -51.53
C ALA A 216 -8.43 -9.88 -52.88
N ARG A 217 -7.43 -9.12 -53.36
CA ARG A 217 -7.29 -8.83 -54.78
C ARG A 217 -5.82 -8.78 -55.22
N ILE A 218 -5.40 -9.93 -55.75
CA ILE A 218 -4.64 -10.21 -56.99
C ILE A 218 -3.22 -9.60 -57.18
N PRO A 219 -2.25 -10.38 -57.73
CA PRO A 219 -0.82 -10.09 -57.69
C PRO A 219 -0.25 -9.48 -58.99
N GLY A 220 0.88 -8.79 -58.87
CA GLY A 220 1.84 -8.65 -59.97
C GLY A 220 2.62 -7.33 -60.02
N GLU A 221 3.95 -7.47 -59.97
CA GLU A 221 5.02 -6.58 -60.49
C GLU A 221 5.44 -5.40 -59.58
N ILE A 222 6.53 -5.53 -58.82
CA ILE A 222 7.95 -5.34 -59.17
C ILE A 222 8.32 -3.87 -59.42
N SER A 223 9.20 -3.39 -58.52
CA SER A 223 10.21 -2.33 -58.64
C SER A 223 9.87 -0.85 -58.36
N THR A 224 10.37 -0.38 -57.21
CA THR A 224 11.57 0.50 -57.11
C THR A 224 11.47 1.96 -57.60
N GLU A 225 11.55 2.88 -56.61
CA GLU A 225 12.18 4.23 -56.60
C GLU A 225 11.35 5.53 -56.82
N THR A 226 11.27 6.32 -55.73
CA THR A 226 11.76 7.73 -55.64
C THR A 226 10.78 8.88 -56.00
N PRO A 227 10.91 10.11 -55.44
CA PRO A 227 10.70 10.55 -54.05
C PRO A 227 9.64 11.71 -53.97
N THR A 228 9.12 12.05 -52.79
CA THR A 228 8.35 13.31 -52.64
C THR A 228 8.88 14.17 -51.49
N SER A 229 9.43 15.29 -51.93
CA SER A 229 9.88 16.50 -51.27
C SER A 229 8.96 17.01 -50.15
N THR A 230 9.56 17.44 -49.04
CA THR A 230 8.97 18.44 -48.13
C THR A 230 10.08 19.42 -47.71
N PRO A 231 9.89 20.75 -47.85
CA PRO A 231 10.97 21.73 -47.70
C PRO A 231 11.13 22.33 -46.29
N SER A 232 12.40 22.64 -45.98
CA SER A 232 12.94 23.74 -45.15
C SER A 232 12.69 23.72 -43.62
N PRO A 233 13.75 23.98 -42.82
CA PRO A 233 14.14 25.38 -42.58
C PRO A 233 15.63 25.73 -42.78
N THR A 234 15.80 26.89 -43.44
CA THR A 234 16.84 27.94 -43.34
C THR A 234 18.15 27.65 -42.60
N SER A 235 19.24 27.58 -43.37
CA SER A 235 20.64 27.68 -42.93
C SER A 235 20.99 29.08 -42.42
N SER A 236 21.75 29.16 -41.33
CA SER A 236 22.51 30.34 -40.91
C SER A 236 23.98 29.93 -40.82
N ASP A 237 24.75 30.30 -41.84
CA ASP A 237 26.21 30.15 -41.86
C ASP A 237 26.84 31.16 -40.91
N THR A 238 27.48 30.67 -39.85
CA THR A 238 28.46 31.44 -39.06
C THR A 238 29.82 30.75 -39.20
N PRO A 239 30.86 31.38 -39.74
CA PRO A 239 32.17 30.77 -39.85
C PRO A 239 32.89 30.76 -38.49
N ALA A 240 33.38 29.58 -38.11
CA ALA A 240 34.24 29.38 -36.95
C ALA A 240 35.63 30.05 -37.15
N PRO A 241 36.20 30.72 -36.14
CA PRO A 241 37.57 31.23 -36.21
C PRO A 241 38.62 30.10 -36.04
N PRO A 242 39.85 30.27 -36.57
CA PRO A 242 40.90 29.25 -36.59
C PRO A 242 41.57 29.03 -35.23
N PRO A 243 42.25 27.89 -35.00
CA PRO A 243 42.90 27.59 -33.73
C PRO A 243 44.14 28.48 -33.52
N THR A 244 44.27 29.05 -32.32
CA THR A 244 45.48 29.76 -31.89
C THR A 244 46.35 28.79 -31.08
N ASP A 245 47.50 28.44 -31.64
CA ASP A 245 48.62 27.84 -30.92
C ASP A 245 49.15 28.82 -29.87
N THR A 246 49.27 28.40 -28.61
CA THR A 246 50.17 29.04 -27.64
C THR A 246 50.65 28.03 -26.61
N SER A 247 51.98 27.96 -26.48
CA SER A 247 52.78 27.05 -25.68
C SER A 247 52.77 27.32 -24.17
N THR A 248 52.91 26.21 -23.42
CA THR A 248 53.81 25.98 -22.28
C THR A 248 53.78 26.92 -21.06
N ALA A 249 53.37 26.37 -19.92
CA ALA A 249 54.25 26.28 -18.73
C ALA A 249 53.75 25.21 -17.74
N THR A 250 54.57 24.18 -17.57
CA THR A 250 54.59 23.25 -16.43
C THR A 250 54.83 23.98 -15.12
N PRO A 251 54.12 23.61 -14.04
CA PRO A 251 54.81 23.43 -12.77
C PRO A 251 54.73 21.99 -12.26
N GLU A 252 55.86 21.61 -11.69
CA GLU A 252 56.33 20.36 -11.10
C GLU A 252 55.45 19.82 -9.94
N PRO A 253 55.35 18.48 -9.76
CA PRO A 253 54.57 17.89 -8.69
C PRO A 253 55.35 17.92 -7.37
N THR A 254 54.82 18.62 -6.37
CA THR A 254 55.30 18.48 -4.98
C THR A 254 54.57 17.32 -4.31
N ALA A 255 55.32 16.28 -3.98
CA ALA A 255 54.92 15.14 -3.18
C ALA A 255 54.53 15.55 -1.74
N ASN A 256 53.47 14.94 -1.19
CA ASN A 256 53.47 14.32 0.14
C ASN A 256 52.13 13.54 0.41
N PRO A 257 51.99 12.74 1.48
CA PRO A 257 52.01 11.28 1.35
C PRO A 257 50.83 10.57 2.05
N THR A 258 50.90 9.23 2.02
CA THR A 258 50.32 8.30 3.00
C THR A 258 48.84 7.95 2.85
N ASP A 259 48.64 7.00 1.93
CA ASP A 259 47.65 5.94 2.02
C ASP A 259 47.75 5.26 3.40
N THR A 260 46.74 5.46 4.25
CA THR A 260 46.56 4.70 5.49
C THR A 260 45.33 3.83 5.29
N LEU A 261 45.59 2.55 4.99
CA LEU A 261 44.60 1.49 5.01
C LEU A 261 43.87 1.48 6.36
N GLN A 262 42.59 1.86 6.34
CA GLN A 262 41.70 1.74 7.48
C GLN A 262 41.33 0.26 7.64
N ALA A 263 41.90 -0.38 8.65
CA ALA A 263 41.55 -1.73 9.05
C ALA A 263 40.07 -1.82 9.45
N ALA A 264 39.39 -2.85 8.95
CA ALA A 264 38.03 -3.22 9.33
C ALA A 264 37.92 -3.47 10.85
N PRO A 265 36.82 -3.06 11.51
CA PRO A 265 36.58 -3.43 12.88
C PRO A 265 36.31 -4.94 12.98
N THR A 266 37.03 -5.59 13.90
CA THR A 266 36.80 -6.98 14.32
C THR A 266 35.59 -6.98 15.25
N GLU A 267 34.45 -7.43 14.74
CA GLU A 267 33.26 -7.71 15.55
C GLU A 267 33.61 -8.81 16.56
N THR A 268 33.51 -8.49 17.85
CA THR A 268 33.62 -9.45 18.95
C THR A 268 32.28 -10.15 19.10
N PRO A 269 32.18 -11.49 19.05
CA PRO A 269 30.90 -12.16 19.23
C PRO A 269 30.36 -11.94 20.66
N GLU A 270 29.12 -11.46 20.76
CA GLU A 270 28.37 -11.33 22.00
C GLU A 270 28.23 -12.68 22.73
N PRO A 271 28.25 -12.71 24.07
CA PRO A 271 28.04 -13.93 24.83
C PRO A 271 26.60 -14.43 24.70
N ILE A 272 26.45 -15.73 24.44
CA ILE A 272 25.18 -16.46 24.37
C ILE A 272 24.43 -16.31 25.72
N PRO A 273 23.16 -15.87 25.76
CA PRO A 273 22.40 -15.79 27.00
C PRO A 273 22.16 -17.20 27.55
N THR A 274 22.50 -17.38 28.83
CA THR A 274 22.23 -18.62 29.59
C THR A 274 20.75 -18.64 29.97
N GLU A 275 20.02 -19.61 29.43
CA GLU A 275 18.62 -19.89 29.77
C GLU A 275 18.52 -20.26 31.26
N THR A 276 17.91 -19.39 32.06
CA THR A 276 17.60 -19.68 33.47
C THR A 276 16.25 -20.39 33.49
N ALA A 277 16.26 -21.68 33.79
CA ALA A 277 15.05 -22.48 33.92
C ALA A 277 14.12 -21.92 35.01
N GLU A 278 12.87 -21.66 34.64
CA GLU A 278 11.78 -21.25 35.53
C GLU A 278 11.40 -22.42 36.48
N PRO A 279 11.17 -22.17 37.78
CA PRO A 279 10.75 -23.22 38.70
C PRO A 279 9.32 -23.70 38.37
N PRO A 280 9.01 -24.99 38.57
CA PRO A 280 7.68 -25.53 38.27
C PRO A 280 6.59 -24.90 39.16
N PRO A 281 5.33 -24.82 38.66
CA PRO A 281 4.22 -24.24 39.41
C PRO A 281 3.92 -25.04 40.68
N SER A 282 3.68 -24.29 41.77
CA SER A 282 3.32 -24.85 43.08
C SER A 282 1.83 -25.15 43.14
N ASP A 283 1.45 -26.43 43.08
CA ASP A 283 0.07 -26.88 43.28
C ASP A 283 -0.40 -26.59 44.71
N THR A 284 -1.25 -25.57 44.86
CA THR A 284 -1.95 -25.29 46.11
C THR A 284 -3.35 -25.91 46.03
N PRO A 285 -3.72 -26.86 46.91
CA PRO A 285 -5.05 -27.46 46.87
C PRO A 285 -6.13 -26.48 47.35
N VAL A 286 -7.23 -26.42 46.60
CA VAL A 286 -8.45 -25.67 46.92
C VAL A 286 -9.19 -26.36 48.08
N PRO A 287 -9.63 -25.65 49.14
CA PRO A 287 -10.37 -26.27 50.22
C PRO A 287 -11.83 -26.55 49.83
N ASP A 288 -12.27 -27.79 50.08
CA ASP A 288 -13.65 -28.23 49.89
C ASP A 288 -14.63 -27.44 50.78
N THR A 289 -15.74 -27.00 50.16
CA THR A 289 -16.85 -26.33 50.85
C THR A 289 -17.85 -27.39 51.33
N PRO A 290 -18.19 -27.46 52.64
CA PRO A 290 -19.18 -28.42 53.13
C PRO A 290 -20.62 -27.96 52.80
N ALA A 291 -21.47 -28.97 52.59
CA ALA A 291 -22.88 -28.89 52.17
C ALA A 291 -23.84 -28.24 53.18
#